data_AF-S7ISX2-F1
#
_entry.id   AF-S7ISX2-F1
#
_cell.length_a   1.000
_cell.length_b   1.000
_cell.length_c   1.000
_cell.angle_alpha   90.00
_cell.angle_beta   90.00
_cell.angle_gamma   90.00
#
_symmetry.space_group_name_H-M   'P 1'
#
loop_
_entity.id
_entity.type
_entity.pdbx_description
1 polymer ?
#
loop_
_entity_poly.entity_id
_entity_poly.type
_entity_poly.pdbx_seq_one_letter_code
_entity_poly.pdbx_strand_id
1 'polypeptide(L)'
;MKNKHLAILLLLALAAGSGGCSTQLSQPQPAQTAQDVQAPSAPAIQADSQAYSDEGLKKYQAGDYAGALNDFDKALSLDANNYQALSNKGVTLAMRGNSTGSKNDVSQGIELIEKALKIAPKDVASFYNLALAYKIDGQYDKALTYFKNVIAADPGNTWSYYGIATIYGDLGKADQALPYLKQAIDLGGEDVRQAARTQSHFDKIRNNKQFQQIVG
;
A
#
# COMPACT_ATOMS: atom_id res chain seq x y z
N MET A 1 -0.30 -23.39 -19.12
CA MET A 1 0.81 -22.45 -18.83
C MET A 1 0.50 -21.80 -17.50
N LYS A 2 1.33 -22.02 -16.46
CA LYS A 2 1.06 -21.51 -15.11
C LYS A 2 1.36 -20.01 -15.11
N ASN A 3 0.34 -19.18 -14.97
CA ASN A 3 0.49 -17.76 -14.68
C ASN A 3 1.22 -17.66 -13.33
N LYS A 4 2.54 -17.47 -13.38
CA LYS A 4 3.31 -17.05 -12.21
C LYS A 4 2.79 -15.66 -11.90
N HIS A 5 1.88 -15.55 -10.94
CA HIS A 5 1.58 -14.27 -10.32
C HIS A 5 2.93 -13.74 -9.83
N LEU A 6 3.42 -12.70 -10.50
CA LEU A 6 4.56 -11.95 -10.04
C LEU A 6 4.10 -11.31 -8.73
N ALA A 7 4.37 -12.00 -7.61
CA ALA A 7 4.28 -11.42 -6.28
C ALA A 7 5.32 -10.31 -6.28
N ILE A 8 4.88 -9.12 -6.64
CA ILE A 8 5.67 -7.92 -6.65
C ILE A 8 6.09 -7.68 -5.20
N LEU A 9 7.36 -7.97 -4.93
CA LEU A 9 8.02 -7.80 -3.64
C LEU A 9 7.84 -6.36 -3.18
N LEU A 10 6.96 -6.16 -2.20
CA LEU A 10 6.84 -4.91 -1.47
C LEU A 10 8.02 -4.84 -0.48
N LEU A 11 9.16 -4.32 -0.93
CA LEU A 11 10.27 -3.96 -0.05
C LEU A 11 9.88 -2.65 0.66
N LEU A 12 9.29 -2.77 1.85
CA LEU A 12 9.17 -1.66 2.79
C LEU A 12 10.54 -1.46 3.46
N ALA A 13 11.25 -0.40 3.09
CA ALA A 13 12.45 0.04 3.78
C ALA A 13 12.07 0.65 5.14
N LEU A 14 12.33 -0.07 6.23
CA LEU A 14 12.27 0.46 7.59
C LEU A 14 13.50 1.34 7.83
N ALA A 15 13.32 2.66 7.76
CA ALA A 15 14.34 3.61 8.23
C ALA A 15 14.19 3.79 9.76
N ALA A 16 14.96 3.02 10.53
CA ALA A 16 15.19 3.29 11.95
C ALA A 16 16.26 4.39 12.10
N GLY A 17 15.82 5.62 12.37
CA GLY A 17 16.71 6.74 12.71
C GLY A 17 17.00 6.77 14.21
N SER A 18 18.17 6.28 14.61
CA SER A 18 18.73 6.47 15.95
C SER A 18 19.56 7.75 16.04
N GLY A 19 19.35 8.54 17.08
CA GLY A 19 20.22 9.65 17.50
C GLY A 19 19.40 10.62 18.34
N GLY A 20 19.82 11.15 19.47
CA GLY A 20 21.10 11.18 20.17
C GLY A 20 20.96 12.30 21.21
N CYS A 21 21.37 12.04 22.44
CA CYS A 21 21.21 12.92 23.60
C CYS A 21 22.05 14.21 23.47
N SER A 22 21.49 15.37 23.83
CA SER A 22 22.24 16.47 24.48
C SER A 22 21.29 17.46 25.16
N THR A 23 21.71 17.95 26.33
CA THR A 23 21.04 18.89 27.22
C THR A 23 21.75 20.24 27.14
N GLN A 24 21.04 21.38 26.94
CA GLN A 24 21.25 22.62 27.74
C GLN A 24 20.25 23.78 27.49
N LEU A 25 19.74 24.30 28.61
CA LEU A 25 19.31 25.65 29.02
C LEU A 25 18.31 26.52 28.20
N SER A 26 17.27 26.93 28.95
CA SER A 26 16.06 27.64 28.55
C SER A 26 16.21 29.17 28.41
N GLN A 27 15.55 29.73 27.40
CA GLN A 27 15.07 31.13 27.37
C GLN A 27 13.54 31.15 27.23
N PRO A 28 12.84 32.20 27.69
CA PRO A 28 11.38 32.25 27.66
C PRO A 28 10.88 32.53 26.22
N GLN A 29 10.09 31.61 25.66
CA GLN A 29 9.44 31.79 24.35
C GLN A 29 8.21 32.71 24.44
N PRO A 30 7.98 33.58 23.42
CA PRO A 30 6.71 34.26 23.24
C PRO A 30 5.62 33.28 22.80
N ALA A 31 4.37 33.64 23.13
CA ALA A 31 3.15 32.82 23.04
C ALA A 31 3.08 31.87 21.83
N GLN A 32 2.90 30.58 22.12
CA GLN A 32 2.75 29.50 21.15
C GLN A 32 1.49 29.71 20.30
N THR A 33 1.70 29.99 19.02
CA THR A 33 0.71 29.78 17.97
C THR A 33 0.28 28.32 17.95
N ALA A 34 -1.01 28.05 17.72
CA ALA A 34 -1.62 26.72 17.64
C ALA A 34 -1.17 25.91 16.41
N GLN A 35 0.13 25.60 16.34
CA GLN A 35 0.76 24.67 15.42
C GLN A 35 1.56 23.70 16.29
N ASP A 36 1.46 22.40 15.99
CA ASP A 36 2.04 21.26 16.72
C ASP A 36 1.21 20.65 17.85
N VAL A 37 -0.09 20.42 17.63
CA VAL A 37 -0.70 19.21 18.24
C VAL A 37 -0.17 18.03 17.44
N GLN A 38 1.01 17.53 17.82
CA GLN A 38 1.59 16.34 17.23
C GLN A 38 0.58 15.20 17.41
N ALA A 39 -0.03 14.77 16.30
CA ALA A 39 -0.98 13.66 16.33
C ALA A 39 -0.33 12.48 17.07
N PRO A 40 -1.05 11.78 17.96
CA PRO A 40 -0.46 10.72 18.76
C PRO A 40 0.26 9.74 17.85
N SER A 41 1.51 9.44 18.18
CA SER A 41 2.27 8.38 17.53
C SER A 41 1.47 7.08 17.61
N ALA A 42 1.54 6.26 16.56
CA ALA A 42 0.85 4.98 16.54
C ALA A 42 1.19 4.17 17.81
N PRO A 43 0.22 3.46 18.40
CA PRO A 43 0.46 2.70 19.62
C PRO A 43 1.53 1.62 19.38
N ALA A 44 2.29 1.31 20.43
CA ALA A 44 3.24 0.21 20.40
C ALA A 44 2.50 -1.12 20.17
N ILE A 45 3.07 -1.97 19.31
CA ILE A 45 2.56 -3.30 19.00
C ILE A 45 3.25 -4.32 19.91
N GLN A 46 2.49 -5.28 20.43
CA GLN A 46 3.07 -6.36 21.23
C GLN A 46 4.01 -7.25 20.38
N ALA A 47 5.20 -7.57 20.91
CA ALA A 47 6.24 -8.30 20.18
C ALA A 47 5.77 -9.66 19.64
N ASP A 48 5.05 -10.44 20.46
CA ASP A 48 4.52 -11.75 20.03
C ASP A 48 3.47 -11.59 18.92
N SER A 49 2.63 -10.55 18.99
CA SER A 49 1.69 -10.21 17.92
C SER A 49 2.43 -9.83 16.63
N GLN A 50 3.49 -9.02 16.75
CA GLN A 50 4.30 -8.63 15.60
C GLN A 50 4.95 -9.84 14.92
N ALA A 51 5.48 -10.79 15.70
CA ALA A 51 6.11 -12.00 15.15
C ALA A 51 5.15 -12.81 14.26
N TYR A 52 3.89 -12.98 14.68
CA TYR A 52 2.87 -13.60 13.84
C TYR A 52 2.48 -12.74 12.63
N SER A 53 2.40 -11.42 12.79
CA SER A 53 2.14 -10.50 11.68
C SER A 53 3.22 -10.62 10.59
N ASP A 54 4.49 -10.69 10.99
CA ASP A 54 5.62 -10.80 10.06
C ASP A 54 5.61 -12.15 9.33
N GLU A 55 5.25 -13.24 10.01
CA GLU A 55 5.09 -14.56 9.39
C GLU A 55 3.91 -14.59 8.39
N GLY A 56 2.78 -13.99 8.78
CA GLY A 56 1.63 -13.84 7.89
C GLY A 56 1.99 -13.04 6.64
N LEU A 57 2.80 -11.99 6.76
CA LEU A 57 3.27 -11.19 5.63
C LEU A 57 4.14 -12.01 4.67
N LYS A 58 5.05 -12.86 5.17
CA LYS A 58 5.85 -13.76 4.32
C LYS A 58 4.96 -14.74 3.56
N LYS A 59 3.96 -15.33 4.20
CA LYS A 59 3.00 -16.23 3.55
C LYS A 59 2.15 -15.52 2.51
N TYR A 60 1.72 -14.29 2.79
CA TYR A 60 1.05 -13.43 1.82
C TYR A 60 1.92 -13.19 0.59
N GLN A 61 3.21 -12.85 0.78
CA GLN A 61 4.17 -12.67 -0.31
C GLN A 61 4.42 -13.96 -1.11
N ALA A 62 4.31 -15.12 -0.47
CA ALA A 62 4.36 -16.42 -1.12
C ALA A 62 3.05 -16.82 -1.83
N GLY A 63 1.99 -16.01 -1.72
CA GLY A 63 0.65 -16.27 -2.26
C GLY A 63 -0.20 -17.24 -1.43
N ASP A 64 0.28 -17.66 -0.25
CA ASP A 64 -0.49 -18.47 0.69
C ASP A 64 -1.42 -17.57 1.52
N TYR A 65 -2.54 -17.17 0.92
CA TYR A 65 -3.52 -16.33 1.59
C TYR A 65 -4.18 -17.03 2.78
N ALA A 66 -4.34 -18.36 2.75
CA ALA A 66 -4.97 -19.07 3.86
C ALA A 66 -4.06 -19.10 5.08
N GLY A 67 -2.78 -19.46 4.90
CA GLY A 67 -1.79 -19.43 5.96
C GLY A 67 -1.53 -18.02 6.50
N ALA A 68 -1.48 -17.02 5.62
CA ALA A 68 -1.33 -15.63 6.02
C ALA A 68 -2.47 -15.16 6.94
N LEU A 69 -3.73 -15.45 6.56
CA LEU A 69 -4.89 -15.08 7.38
C LEU A 69 -4.88 -15.75 8.76
N ASN A 70 -4.46 -17.01 8.85
CA ASN A 70 -4.33 -17.71 10.13
C ASN A 70 -3.31 -17.03 11.05
N ASP A 71 -2.16 -16.62 10.52
CA ASP A 71 -1.15 -15.92 11.33
C ASP A 71 -1.62 -14.52 11.73
N PHE A 72 -2.28 -13.77 10.85
CA PHE A 72 -2.86 -12.49 11.22
C PHE A 72 -3.95 -12.63 12.28
N ASP A 73 -4.79 -13.67 12.21
CA ASP A 73 -5.75 -13.98 13.27
C ASP A 73 -5.06 -14.25 14.61
N LYS A 74 -3.93 -14.99 14.57
CA LYS A 74 -3.14 -15.23 15.77
C LYS A 74 -2.52 -13.94 16.31
N ALA A 75 -1.96 -13.09 15.45
CA ALA A 75 -1.44 -11.77 15.83
C ALA A 75 -2.52 -10.92 16.50
N LEU A 76 -3.72 -10.86 15.92
CA LEU A 76 -4.84 -10.07 16.42
C LEU A 76 -5.49 -10.65 17.69
N SER A 77 -5.33 -11.95 17.95
CA SER A 77 -5.72 -12.56 19.23
C SER A 77 -4.81 -12.15 20.40
N LEU A 78 -3.54 -11.84 20.12
CA LEU A 78 -2.55 -11.37 21.10
C LEU A 78 -2.64 -9.86 21.30
N ASP A 79 -2.86 -9.12 20.21
CA ASP A 79 -3.01 -7.67 20.20
C ASP A 79 -4.07 -7.26 19.18
N ALA A 80 -5.30 -7.02 19.65
CA ALA A 80 -6.42 -6.62 18.82
C ALA A 80 -6.26 -5.25 18.15
N ASN A 81 -5.27 -4.46 18.62
CA ASN A 81 -4.94 -3.14 18.11
C ASN A 81 -3.67 -3.12 17.26
N ASN A 82 -3.09 -4.28 16.93
CA ASN A 82 -2.00 -4.38 15.96
C ASN A 82 -2.50 -3.92 14.58
N TYR A 83 -2.31 -2.63 14.29
CA TYR A 83 -2.80 -2.00 13.07
C TYR A 83 -2.11 -2.55 11.81
N GLN A 84 -0.85 -3.00 11.93
CA GLN A 84 -0.14 -3.64 10.83
C GLN A 84 -0.78 -4.99 10.48
N ALA A 85 -1.07 -5.82 11.48
CA ALA A 85 -1.77 -7.09 11.27
C ALA A 85 -3.20 -6.89 10.73
N LEU A 86 -3.94 -5.89 11.22
CA LEU A 86 -5.26 -5.53 10.68
C LEU A 86 -5.18 -5.16 9.20
N SER A 87 -4.25 -4.28 8.85
CA SER A 87 -4.04 -3.81 7.48
C SER A 87 -3.61 -4.94 6.54
N ASN A 88 -2.64 -5.76 6.98
CA ASN A 88 -2.12 -6.88 6.22
C ASN A 88 -3.16 -8.00 6.04
N LYS A 89 -3.96 -8.29 7.09
CA LYS A 89 -5.11 -9.18 6.98
C LYS A 89 -6.12 -8.64 5.96
N GLY A 90 -6.40 -7.34 6.02
CA GLY A 90 -7.37 -6.71 5.13
C GLY A 90 -6.97 -6.77 3.66
N VAL A 91 -5.72 -6.45 3.32
CA VAL A 91 -5.24 -6.56 1.93
C VAL A 91 -5.17 -8.03 1.48
N THR A 92 -4.87 -8.96 2.39
CA THR A 92 -4.89 -10.41 2.09
C THR A 92 -6.30 -10.88 1.73
N LEU A 93 -7.33 -10.45 2.48
CA LEU A 93 -8.72 -10.72 2.14
C LEU A 93 -9.10 -10.10 0.79
N ALA A 94 -8.75 -8.83 0.54
CA ALA A 94 -9.05 -8.19 -0.73
C ALA A 94 -8.41 -8.92 -1.92
N MET A 95 -7.16 -9.36 -1.79
CA MET A 95 -6.46 -10.12 -2.83
C MET A 95 -7.07 -11.51 -3.05
N ARG A 96 -7.44 -12.22 -1.97
CA ARG A 96 -8.16 -13.49 -2.05
C ARG A 96 -9.53 -13.30 -2.69
N GLY A 97 -10.25 -12.25 -2.32
CA GLY A 97 -11.53 -11.85 -2.90
C GLY A 97 -11.44 -11.57 -4.39
N ASN A 98 -10.43 -10.81 -4.81
CA ASN A 98 -10.14 -10.57 -6.24
C ASN A 98 -9.91 -11.88 -7.00
N SER A 99 -9.13 -12.80 -6.44
CA SER A 99 -8.82 -14.08 -7.08
C SER A 99 -10.00 -15.06 -7.13
N THR A 100 -10.95 -14.96 -6.20
CA THR A 100 -12.07 -15.91 -6.05
C THR A 100 -13.42 -15.33 -6.50
N GLY A 101 -13.48 -14.02 -6.78
CA GLY A 101 -14.72 -13.28 -7.01
C GLY A 101 -15.53 -13.00 -5.73
N SER A 102 -14.98 -13.24 -4.52
CA SER A 102 -15.66 -12.96 -3.26
C SER A 102 -15.68 -11.47 -2.95
N LYS A 103 -16.81 -10.81 -3.24
CA LYS A 103 -17.04 -9.41 -2.83
C LYS A 103 -17.04 -9.22 -1.32
N ASN A 104 -17.53 -10.22 -0.58
CA ASN A 104 -17.54 -10.18 0.87
C ASN A 104 -16.12 -10.08 1.45
N ASP A 105 -15.16 -10.83 0.90
CA ASP A 105 -13.76 -10.75 1.32
C ASP A 105 -13.17 -9.37 1.05
N VAL A 106 -13.50 -8.77 -0.12
CA VAL A 106 -13.04 -7.42 -0.46
C VAL A 106 -13.61 -6.40 0.52
N SER A 107 -14.91 -6.43 0.81
CA SER A 107 -15.54 -5.51 1.76
C SER A 107 -15.00 -5.66 3.18
N GLN A 108 -14.87 -6.89 3.68
CA GLN A 108 -14.25 -7.16 4.98
C GLN A 108 -12.78 -6.69 5.02
N GLY A 109 -12.06 -6.83 3.91
CA GLY A 109 -10.69 -6.35 3.77
C GLY A 109 -10.58 -4.83 3.94
N ILE A 110 -11.46 -4.09 3.27
CA ILE A 110 -11.55 -2.62 3.38
C ILE A 110 -11.83 -2.21 4.83
N GLU A 111 -12.83 -2.83 5.48
CA GLU A 111 -13.21 -2.51 6.87
C GLU A 111 -12.04 -2.70 7.86
N LEU A 112 -11.24 -3.77 7.69
CA LEU A 112 -10.07 -4.03 8.54
C LEU A 112 -8.97 -2.98 8.34
N ILE A 113 -8.70 -2.55 7.11
CA ILE A 113 -7.70 -1.53 6.83
C ILE A 113 -8.17 -0.17 7.34
N GLU A 114 -9.46 0.15 7.20
CA GLU A 114 -10.04 1.36 7.80
C GLU A 114 -9.94 1.35 9.32
N LYS A 115 -10.13 0.19 9.96
CA LYS A 115 -9.89 0.03 11.40
C LYS A 115 -8.42 0.27 11.75
N ALA A 116 -7.47 -0.25 10.96
CA ALA A 116 -6.05 0.02 11.14
C ALA A 116 -5.75 1.53 11.10
N LEU A 117 -6.31 2.26 10.14
CA LEU A 117 -6.14 3.70 10.02
C LEU A 117 -6.84 4.50 11.13
N LYS A 118 -7.88 3.98 11.77
CA LYS A 118 -8.42 4.60 13.00
C LYS A 118 -7.43 4.53 14.17
N ILE A 119 -6.60 3.49 14.21
CA ILE A 119 -5.59 3.29 15.27
C ILE A 119 -4.29 4.03 14.95
N ALA A 120 -3.85 3.98 13.68
CA ALA A 120 -2.65 4.64 13.17
C ALA A 120 -3.00 5.50 11.93
N PRO A 121 -3.50 6.74 12.12
CA PRO A 121 -4.06 7.55 11.04
C PRO A 121 -3.08 8.03 9.97
N LYS A 122 -1.78 7.87 10.21
CA LYS A 122 -0.70 8.28 9.30
C LYS A 122 0.10 7.10 8.76
N ASP A 123 -0.38 5.87 8.95
CA ASP A 123 0.32 4.68 8.49
C ASP A 123 0.27 4.58 6.95
N VAL A 124 1.42 4.85 6.32
CA VAL A 124 1.56 4.91 4.86
C VAL A 124 1.31 3.55 4.22
N ALA A 125 1.73 2.46 4.88
CA ALA A 125 1.46 1.10 4.41
C ALA A 125 -0.05 0.81 4.33
N SER A 126 -0.81 1.25 5.34
CA SER A 126 -2.27 1.13 5.33
C SER A 126 -2.96 2.01 4.29
N PHE A 127 -2.43 3.20 3.98
CA PHE A 127 -2.92 3.96 2.81
C PHE A 127 -2.75 3.18 1.52
N TYR A 128 -1.58 2.57 1.31
CA TYR A 128 -1.32 1.76 0.12
C TYR A 128 -2.25 0.55 0.03
N ASN A 129 -2.38 -0.21 1.13
CA ASN A 129 -3.26 -1.37 1.21
C ASN A 129 -4.73 -1.00 0.95
N LEU A 130 -5.20 0.12 1.49
CA LEU A 130 -6.56 0.60 1.27
C LEU A 130 -6.78 1.04 -0.18
N ALA A 131 -5.79 1.68 -0.79
CA ALA A 131 -5.85 2.04 -2.21
C ALA A 131 -5.98 0.81 -3.11
N LEU A 132 -5.22 -0.25 -2.83
CA LEU A 132 -5.33 -1.52 -3.54
C LEU A 132 -6.70 -2.16 -3.34
N ALA A 133 -7.20 -2.22 -2.11
CA ALA A 133 -8.51 -2.81 -1.81
C ALA A 133 -9.65 -2.06 -2.52
N TYR A 134 -9.64 -0.72 -2.51
CA TYR A 134 -10.61 0.08 -3.27
C TYR A 134 -10.47 -0.08 -4.78
N LYS A 135 -9.25 -0.25 -5.31
CA LYS A 135 -9.04 -0.55 -6.73
C LYS A 135 -9.68 -1.89 -7.10
N ILE A 136 -9.47 -2.93 -6.29
CA ILE A 136 -10.07 -4.25 -6.49
C ILE A 136 -11.60 -4.16 -6.46
N ASP A 137 -12.16 -3.37 -5.55
CA ASP A 137 -13.61 -3.15 -5.44
C ASP A 137 -14.18 -2.26 -6.57
N GLY A 138 -13.32 -1.62 -7.37
CA GLY A 138 -13.72 -0.69 -8.44
C GLY A 138 -14.03 0.73 -7.98
N GLN A 139 -13.79 1.06 -6.70
CA GLN A 139 -13.94 2.41 -6.14
C GLN A 139 -12.72 3.28 -6.49
N TYR A 140 -12.52 3.55 -7.78
CA TYR A 140 -11.30 4.17 -8.30
C TYR A 140 -11.00 5.55 -7.73
N ASP A 141 -11.99 6.41 -7.49
CA ASP A 141 -11.75 7.76 -6.93
C ASP A 141 -11.15 7.69 -5.51
N LYS A 142 -11.62 6.73 -4.69
CA LYS A 142 -11.05 6.48 -3.36
C LYS A 142 -9.65 5.90 -3.48
N ALA A 143 -9.44 4.92 -4.37
CA ALA A 143 -8.12 4.34 -4.62
C ALA A 143 -7.09 5.40 -5.03
N LEU A 144 -7.45 6.28 -5.97
CA LEU A 144 -6.60 7.39 -6.42
C LEU A 144 -6.25 8.34 -5.28
N THR A 145 -7.21 8.64 -4.41
CA THR A 145 -6.98 9.49 -3.23
C THR A 145 -5.92 8.89 -2.31
N TYR A 146 -6.06 7.60 -1.96
CA TYR A 146 -5.11 6.96 -1.06
C TYR A 146 -3.74 6.71 -1.70
N PHE A 147 -3.65 6.37 -2.99
CA PHE A 147 -2.35 6.32 -3.67
C PHE A 147 -1.64 7.67 -3.69
N LYS A 148 -2.38 8.78 -3.86
CA LYS A 148 -1.80 10.12 -3.76
C LYS A 148 -1.32 10.44 -2.35
N ASN A 149 -2.00 9.97 -1.31
CA ASN A 149 -1.54 10.12 0.07
C ASN A 149 -0.23 9.35 0.30
N VAL A 150 -0.07 8.16 -0.30
CA VAL A 150 1.21 7.43 -0.27
C VAL A 150 2.31 8.23 -0.96
N ILE A 151 2.06 8.73 -2.17
CA ILE A 151 3.04 9.54 -2.93
C ILE A 151 3.42 10.83 -2.18
N ALA A 152 2.47 11.45 -1.49
CA ALA A 152 2.74 12.65 -0.69
C ALA A 152 3.67 12.37 0.50
N ALA A 153 3.58 11.17 1.09
CA ALA A 153 4.45 10.74 2.19
C ALA A 153 5.77 10.11 1.73
N ASP A 154 5.75 9.41 0.60
CA ASP A 154 6.87 8.73 -0.04
C ASP A 154 6.83 8.97 -1.56
N PRO A 155 7.46 10.07 -2.04
CA PRO A 155 7.55 10.37 -3.47
C PRO A 155 8.36 9.34 -4.27
N GLY A 156 9.07 8.42 -3.62
CA GLY A 156 9.80 7.32 -4.24
C GLY A 156 8.95 6.05 -4.44
N ASN A 157 7.68 6.06 -4.03
CA ASN A 157 6.83 4.88 -4.07
C ASN A 157 6.39 4.50 -5.50
N THR A 158 7.26 3.75 -6.18
CA THR A 158 7.06 3.23 -7.55
C THR A 158 5.68 2.62 -7.76
N TRP A 159 5.22 1.79 -6.82
CA TRP A 159 3.98 1.03 -6.96
C TRP A 159 2.72 1.88 -6.80
N SER A 160 2.78 3.01 -6.10
CA SER A 160 1.65 3.94 -6.04
C SER A 160 1.48 4.71 -7.34
N TYR A 161 2.58 5.12 -7.98
CA TYR A 161 2.54 5.66 -9.34
C TYR A 161 1.98 4.62 -10.32
N TYR A 162 2.47 3.38 -10.25
CA TYR A 162 1.97 2.28 -11.08
C TYR A 162 0.49 1.97 -10.80
N GLY A 163 0.06 1.99 -9.55
CA GLY A 163 -1.34 1.81 -9.13
C GLY A 163 -2.28 2.85 -9.74
N ILE A 164 -1.88 4.12 -9.76
CA ILE A 164 -2.64 5.19 -10.43
C ILE A 164 -2.65 4.98 -11.94
N ALA A 165 -1.50 4.66 -12.54
CA ALA A 165 -1.39 4.42 -13.98
C ALA A 165 -2.31 3.26 -14.43
N THR A 166 -2.34 2.16 -13.68
CA THR A 166 -3.19 1.01 -13.98
C THR A 166 -4.68 1.34 -13.85
N ILE A 167 -5.09 2.16 -12.88
CA ILE A 167 -6.48 2.65 -12.79
C ILE A 167 -6.86 3.42 -14.06
N TYR A 168 -6.04 4.38 -14.49
CA TYR A 168 -6.35 5.15 -15.71
C TYR A 168 -6.25 4.30 -16.98
N GLY A 169 -5.34 3.32 -17.02
CA GLY A 169 -5.25 2.32 -18.09
C GLY A 169 -6.51 1.46 -18.21
N ASP A 170 -6.99 0.93 -17.07
CA ASP A 170 -8.23 0.16 -16.98
C ASP A 170 -9.45 1.00 -17.44
N LEU A 171 -9.39 2.33 -17.27
CA LEU A 171 -10.40 3.28 -17.74
C LEU A 171 -10.20 3.74 -19.20
N GLY A 172 -9.10 3.35 -19.87
CA GLY A 172 -8.76 3.79 -21.22
C GLY A 172 -8.30 5.24 -21.33
N LYS A 173 -8.00 5.90 -20.20
CA LYS A 173 -7.63 7.33 -20.14
C LYS A 173 -6.12 7.50 -20.28
N ALA A 174 -5.63 7.34 -21.52
CA ALA A 174 -4.19 7.36 -21.82
C ALA A 174 -3.50 8.65 -21.29
N ASP A 175 -4.06 9.83 -21.57
CA ASP A 175 -3.47 11.12 -21.17
C ASP A 175 -3.25 11.24 -19.65
N GLN A 176 -4.08 10.56 -18.85
CA GLN A 176 -3.95 10.54 -17.40
C GLN A 176 -3.03 9.40 -16.93
N ALA A 177 -3.00 8.26 -17.62
CA ALA A 177 -2.18 7.11 -17.24
C ALA A 177 -0.68 7.35 -17.47
N LEU A 178 -0.33 7.92 -18.62
CA LEU A 178 1.06 7.95 -19.09
C LEU A 178 2.03 8.76 -18.20
N PRO A 179 1.66 9.92 -17.63
CA PRO A 179 2.56 10.64 -16.72
C PRO A 179 2.93 9.81 -15.48
N TYR A 180 1.96 9.10 -14.89
CA TYR A 180 2.20 8.24 -13.73
C TYR A 180 2.96 6.97 -14.12
N LEU A 181 2.65 6.38 -15.28
CA LEU A 181 3.39 5.21 -15.77
C LEU A 181 4.86 5.54 -16.02
N LYS A 182 5.14 6.70 -16.64
CA LYS A 182 6.49 7.17 -16.87
C LYS A 182 7.25 7.32 -15.54
N GLN A 183 6.64 7.98 -14.55
CA GLN A 183 7.26 8.13 -13.24
C GLN A 183 7.53 6.78 -12.56
N ALA A 184 6.60 5.82 -12.66
CA ALA A 184 6.81 4.48 -12.14
C ALA A 184 7.99 3.75 -12.83
N ILE A 185 8.14 3.90 -14.16
CA ILE A 185 9.25 3.32 -14.91
C ILE A 185 10.58 4.02 -14.59
N ASP A 186 10.57 5.35 -14.42
CA ASP A 186 11.77 6.11 -14.06
C ASP A 186 12.30 5.68 -12.68
N LEU A 187 11.41 5.33 -11.74
CA LEU A 187 11.77 4.87 -10.40
C LEU A 187 12.09 3.35 -10.34
N GLY A 188 11.32 2.51 -11.03
CA GLY A 188 11.41 1.05 -10.93
C GLY A 188 12.06 0.34 -12.11
N GLY A 189 12.50 1.07 -13.13
CA GLY A 189 13.28 0.56 -14.24
C GLY A 189 12.57 -0.46 -15.13
N GLU A 190 13.35 -1.41 -15.64
CA GLU A 190 12.91 -2.37 -16.66
C GLU A 190 11.82 -3.33 -16.15
N ASP A 191 11.81 -3.69 -14.87
CA ASP A 191 10.78 -4.59 -14.33
C ASP A 191 9.39 -3.95 -14.40
N VAL A 192 9.28 -2.66 -14.07
CA VAL A 192 8.02 -1.90 -14.20
C VAL A 192 7.64 -1.72 -15.66
N ARG A 193 8.62 -1.44 -16.52
CA ARG A 193 8.39 -1.33 -17.97
C ARG A 193 7.85 -2.63 -18.53
N GLN A 194 8.44 -3.77 -18.16
CA GLN A 194 8.03 -5.09 -18.60
C GLN A 194 6.64 -5.47 -18.06
N ALA A 195 6.34 -5.11 -16.81
CA ALA A 195 5.00 -5.26 -16.25
C ALA A 195 3.97 -4.47 -17.07
N ALA A 196 4.28 -3.22 -17.44
CA ALA A 196 3.38 -2.39 -18.25
C ALA A 196 3.14 -2.97 -19.65
N ARG A 197 4.15 -3.61 -20.27
CA ARG A 197 3.99 -4.29 -21.56
C ARG A 197 3.09 -5.53 -21.48
N THR A 198 3.04 -6.21 -20.33
CA THR A 198 2.48 -7.57 -20.26
C THR A 198 1.16 -7.64 -19.51
N GLN A 199 0.92 -6.77 -18.54
CA GLN A 199 -0.31 -6.78 -17.75
C GLN A 199 -1.48 -6.20 -18.55
N SER A 200 -2.68 -6.74 -18.31
CA SER A 200 -3.90 -6.37 -19.02
C SER A 200 -4.41 -4.97 -18.71
N HIS A 201 -3.90 -4.34 -17.64
CA HIS A 201 -4.32 -3.01 -17.22
C HIS A 201 -4.14 -1.94 -18.28
N PHE A 202 -3.24 -2.15 -19.24
CA PHE A 202 -2.95 -1.20 -20.30
C PHE A 202 -3.53 -1.61 -21.66
N ASP A 203 -4.34 -2.68 -21.74
CA ASP A 203 -4.87 -3.18 -23.01
C ASP A 203 -5.65 -2.13 -23.80
N LYS A 204 -6.45 -1.31 -23.09
CA LYS A 204 -7.23 -0.23 -23.71
C LYS A 204 -6.37 0.90 -24.27
N ILE A 205 -5.13 1.05 -23.79
CA ILE A 205 -4.22 2.12 -24.23
C ILE A 205 -2.99 1.58 -24.98
N ARG A 206 -2.88 0.28 -25.19
CA ARG A 206 -1.70 -0.41 -25.74
C ARG A 206 -1.31 0.06 -27.15
N ASN A 207 -2.29 0.51 -27.92
CA ASN A 207 -2.09 1.04 -29.28
C ASN A 207 -1.81 2.56 -29.30
N ASN A 208 -1.82 3.23 -28.16
CA ASN A 208 -1.46 4.65 -28.08
C ASN A 208 0.05 4.81 -28.40
N LYS A 209 0.38 5.73 -29.31
CA LYS A 209 1.77 5.94 -29.76
C LYS A 209 2.71 6.35 -28.62
N GLN A 210 2.26 7.21 -27.70
CA GLN A 210 3.07 7.63 -26.56
C GLN A 210 3.26 6.49 -25.57
N PHE A 211 2.23 5.65 -25.35
CA PHE A 211 2.39 4.43 -24.56
C PHE A 211 3.51 3.55 -25.13
N GLN A 212 3.45 3.25 -26.43
CA GLN A 212 4.47 2.44 -27.12
C GLN A 212 5.88 3.05 -27.06
N GLN A 213 6.01 4.38 -27.02
CA GLN A 213 7.30 5.05 -26.82
C GLN A 213 7.82 4.90 -25.38
N ILE A 214 6.93 5.04 -24.39
CA ILE A 214 7.29 4.93 -22.96
C ILE A 214 7.69 3.50 -22.60
N VAL A 215 6.98 2.51 -23.14
CA VAL A 215 7.26 1.09 -22.91
C VAL A 215 8.10 0.47 -24.01
N GLY A 216 8.63 1.26 -24.96
CA GLY A 216 9.41 0.78 -26.11
C GLY A 216 10.71 0.10 -25.73
#